data_AF-A0A7X5ICZ1-F1
#
_entry.id   AF-A0A7X5ICZ1-F1
#
_cell.length_a   1.000
_cell.length_b   1.000
_cell.length_c   1.000
_cell.angle_alpha   90.00
_cell.angle_beta   90.00
_cell.angle_gamma   90.00
#
_symmetry.space_group_name_H-M   'P 1'
#
loop_
_entity.id
_entity.type
_entity.pdbx_description
1 polymer ?
#
loop_
_entity_poly.entity_id
_entity_poly.type
_entity_poly.pdbx_seq_one_letter_code
_entity_poly.pdbx_strand_id
1 'polypeptide(L)'
;MNAMTTFTIKSLRANKVRTLVTIAGVVLAAALLTAVLTSYTSLQAMLYEAETHMAGTWMAEVQADDFDGLAAQAQEAQAAGQVNDVAYLRDAGFGELTEQQQNSFGRYLRLADFSGDIETLCSLRPSEGRLPE
;
A
#
# COMPACT_ATOMS: atom_id res chain seq x y z
N MET A 1 0.20 45.12 28.76
CA MET A 1 0.10 43.80 29.43
C MET A 1 -0.89 43.94 30.57
N ASN A 2 -1.92 43.09 30.63
CA ASN A 2 -3.03 43.25 31.58
C ASN A 2 -2.55 43.03 33.03
N ALA A 3 -3.12 43.74 34.01
CA ALA A 3 -2.66 43.70 35.41
C ALA A 3 -2.71 42.28 36.01
N MET A 4 -3.73 41.50 35.63
CA MET A 4 -3.86 40.08 36.00
C MET A 4 -2.72 39.22 35.48
N THR A 5 -2.31 39.37 34.22
CA THR A 5 -1.22 38.58 33.62
C THR A 5 0.11 38.82 34.33
N THR A 6 0.39 40.08 34.70
CA THR A 6 1.60 40.44 35.45
C THR A 6 1.62 39.78 36.83
N PHE A 7 0.47 39.74 37.52
CA PHE A 7 0.34 39.09 38.82
C PHE A 7 0.53 37.56 38.72
N THR A 8 -0.08 36.92 37.72
CA THR A 8 0.06 35.48 37.46
C THR A 8 1.52 35.09 37.17
N ILE A 9 2.22 35.82 36.30
CA ILE A 9 3.63 35.54 35.98
C ILE A 9 4.53 35.70 37.21
N LYS A 10 4.30 36.74 38.03
CA LYS A 10 5.06 36.96 39.26
C LYS A 10 4.86 35.83 40.28
N SER A 11 3.62 35.34 40.41
CA SER A 11 3.27 34.20 41.26
C SER A 11 3.93 32.90 40.78
N LEU A 12 3.86 32.59 39.48
CA LEU A 12 4.51 31.41 38.90
C LEU A 12 6.05 31.45 39.05
N ARG A 13 6.67 32.63 38.88
CA ARG A 13 8.12 32.81 39.10
C ARG A 13 8.55 32.68 40.55
N ALA A 14 7.65 32.94 41.51
CA ALA A 14 7.95 32.76 42.93
C ALA A 14 8.04 31.26 43.30
N ASN A 15 7.38 30.37 42.54
CA ASN A 15 7.31 28.93 42.82
C ASN A 15 7.87 28.09 41.66
N LYS A 16 9.12 28.38 41.29
CA LYS A 16 9.77 27.85 40.07
C LYS A 16 9.74 26.32 39.96
N VAL A 17 10.05 25.61 41.03
CA VAL A 17 10.10 24.14 41.03
C VAL A 17 8.71 23.56 40.75
N ARG A 18 7.68 24.02 41.47
CA ARG A 18 6.29 23.57 41.27
C ARG A 18 5.82 23.86 39.83
N THR A 19 6.06 25.06 39.32
CA THR A 19 5.67 25.43 37.96
C THR A 19 6.36 24.59 36.90
N LEU A 20 7.66 24.30 37.06
CA LEU A 20 8.41 23.45 36.12
C LEU A 20 7.88 22.01 36.09
N VAL A 21 7.63 21.39 37.25
CA VAL A 21 7.07 20.03 37.30
C VAL A 21 5.70 19.98 36.62
N THR A 22 4.87 21.01 36.82
CA THR A 22 3.53 21.06 36.19
C THR A 22 3.64 21.19 34.66
N ILE A 23 4.53 22.04 34.16
CA ILE A 23 4.78 22.19 32.72
C ILE A 23 5.33 20.89 32.13
N ALA A 24 6.29 20.25 32.81
CA ALA A 24 6.86 18.98 32.36
C ALA A 24 5.78 17.89 32.27
N GLY A 25 4.86 17.81 33.23
CA GLY A 25 3.73 16.89 33.17
C GLY A 25 2.82 17.15 31.97
N VAL A 26 2.50 18.40 31.67
CA VAL A 26 1.68 18.77 30.50
C VAL A 26 2.40 18.44 29.19
N VAL A 27 3.70 18.78 29.08
CA VAL A 27 4.51 18.48 27.90
C VAL A 27 4.59 16.97 27.67
N LEU A 28 4.84 16.19 28.73
CA LEU A 28 4.92 14.74 28.66
C LEU A 28 3.58 14.11 28.28
N ALA A 29 2.46 14.59 28.84
CA ALA A 29 1.14 14.12 28.46
C ALA A 29 0.83 14.42 26.99
N ALA A 30 1.11 15.64 26.52
CA ALA A 30 0.91 16.04 25.12
C ALA A 30 1.82 15.24 24.16
N ALA A 31 3.08 15.01 24.54
CA ALA A 31 4.03 14.23 23.74
C ALA A 31 3.60 12.77 23.62
N LEU A 32 3.17 12.12 24.71
CA LEU A 32 2.68 10.75 24.69
C LEU A 32 1.42 10.61 23.83
N LEU A 33 0.47 11.54 23.96
CA LEU A 33 -0.73 11.54 23.13
C LEU A 33 -0.39 11.67 21.64
N THR A 34 0.52 12.61 21.30
CA THR A 34 0.97 12.81 19.92
C THR A 34 1.69 11.58 19.39
N ALA A 35 2.55 10.96 20.19
CA ALA A 35 3.28 9.74 19.81
C ALA A 35 2.32 8.59 19.50
N VAL A 36 1.29 8.38 20.32
CA VAL A 36 0.29 7.33 20.09
C VAL A 36 -0.50 7.60 18.80
N LEU A 37 -1.01 8.81 18.61
CA LEU A 37 -1.79 9.17 17.41
C LEU A 37 -0.96 9.07 16.13
N THR A 38 0.28 9.54 16.18
CA THR A 38 1.21 9.46 15.03
C THR A 38 1.59 8.02 14.74
N SER A 39 1.83 7.20 15.77
CA SER A 39 2.13 5.78 15.57
C SER A 39 0.96 5.04 14.94
N TYR A 40 -0.27 5.29 15.42
CA TYR A 40 -1.47 4.69 14.86
C TYR A 40 -1.65 5.04 13.37
N THR A 41 -1.59 6.33 13.05
CA THR A 41 -1.76 6.81 11.66
C THR A 41 -0.65 6.32 10.74
N SER A 42 0.60 6.33 11.21
CA SER A 42 1.75 5.81 10.45
C SER A 42 1.64 4.31 10.19
N LEU A 43 1.24 3.53 11.20
CA LEU A 43 1.09 2.08 11.06
C LEU A 43 -0.06 1.75 10.11
N GLN A 44 -1.19 2.45 10.23
CA GLN A 44 -2.31 2.25 9.31
C GLN A 44 -1.92 2.57 7.86
N ALA A 45 -1.21 3.67 7.61
CA ALA A 45 -0.70 3.99 6.28
C ALA A 45 0.25 2.91 5.75
N MET A 46 1.18 2.44 6.59
CA MET A 46 2.10 1.36 6.22
C MET A 46 1.38 0.05 5.87
N LEU A 47 0.32 -0.31 6.60
CA LEU A 47 -0.47 -1.51 6.28
C LEU A 47 -1.17 -1.39 4.93
N TYR A 48 -1.76 -0.23 4.61
CA TYR A 48 -2.37 -0.01 3.29
C TYR A 48 -1.33 -0.05 2.16
N GLU A 49 -0.19 0.61 2.34
CA GLU A 49 0.90 0.57 1.36
C GLU A 49 1.48 -0.85 1.19
N ALA A 50 1.59 -1.62 2.28
CA ALA A 50 2.06 -2.99 2.22
C ALA A 50 1.07 -3.90 1.47
N GLU A 51 -0.23 -3.82 1.76
CA GLU A 51 -1.23 -4.62 1.05
C GLU A 51 -1.28 -4.29 -0.44
N THR A 52 -1.29 -2.99 -0.79
CA THR A 52 -1.26 -2.58 -2.20
C THR A 52 0.03 -3.01 -2.90
N HIS A 53 1.17 -3.02 -2.19
CA HIS A 53 2.44 -3.50 -2.73
C HIS A 53 2.51 -5.03 -2.82
N MET A 54 1.79 -5.79 -2.01
CA MET A 54 1.88 -7.26 -2.00
C MET A 54 0.80 -7.91 -2.86
N ALA A 55 -0.44 -7.45 -2.74
CA ALA A 55 -1.59 -8.05 -3.40
C ALA A 55 -2.04 -7.28 -4.65
N GLY A 56 -1.62 -6.02 -4.80
CA GLY A 56 -2.12 -5.11 -5.83
C GLY A 56 -3.43 -4.44 -5.42
N THR A 57 -4.15 -3.88 -6.39
CA THR A 57 -5.36 -3.07 -6.16
C THR A 57 -6.64 -3.69 -6.74
N TRP A 58 -6.56 -4.92 -7.25
CA TRP A 58 -7.71 -5.65 -7.80
C TRP A 58 -8.80 -5.88 -6.73
N MET A 59 -10.06 -5.87 -7.16
CA MET A 59 -11.23 -6.07 -6.27
C MET A 59 -12.00 -7.36 -6.57
N ALA A 60 -11.89 -7.88 -7.79
CA ALA A 60 -12.53 -9.12 -8.22
C ALA A 60 -11.68 -9.80 -9.30
N GLU A 61 -11.69 -11.12 -9.29
CA GLU A 61 -11.09 -11.98 -10.32
C GLU A 61 -12.19 -12.83 -10.94
N VAL A 62 -12.19 -12.93 -12.27
CA VAL A 62 -13.11 -13.79 -13.02
C VAL A 62 -12.30 -14.68 -13.93
N GLN A 63 -12.47 -15.98 -13.79
CA GLN A 63 -11.81 -16.98 -14.62
C GLN A 63 -12.82 -17.58 -15.62
N ALA A 64 -12.46 -17.58 -16.90
CA ALA A 64 -13.28 -18.14 -17.97
C ALA A 64 -12.39 -18.82 -19.01
N ASP A 65 -12.93 -19.85 -19.67
CA ASP A 65 -12.23 -20.53 -20.76
C ASP A 65 -12.25 -19.72 -22.08
N ASP A 66 -13.29 -18.89 -22.26
CA ASP A 66 -13.46 -18.00 -23.42
C ASP A 66 -12.90 -16.61 -23.12
N PHE A 67 -11.64 -16.39 -23.53
CA PHE A 67 -10.94 -15.13 -23.35
C PHE A 67 -11.59 -13.97 -24.11
N ASP A 68 -11.97 -14.19 -25.37
CA ASP A 68 -12.48 -13.13 -26.24
C ASP A 68 -13.84 -12.64 -25.74
N GLY A 69 -14.71 -13.56 -25.30
CA GLY A 69 -15.98 -13.24 -24.66
C GLY A 69 -15.80 -12.46 -23.36
N LEU A 70 -14.85 -12.86 -22.51
CA LEU A 70 -14.54 -12.16 -21.24
C LEU A 70 -14.01 -10.75 -21.51
N ALA A 71 -13.10 -10.58 -22.46
CA ALA A 71 -12.52 -9.30 -22.83
C ALA A 71 -13.58 -8.32 -23.37
N ALA A 72 -14.52 -8.81 -24.19
CA ALA A 72 -15.62 -8.00 -24.68
C ALA A 72 -16.55 -7.51 -23.56
N GLN A 73 -16.89 -8.38 -22.60
CA GLN A 73 -17.71 -8.00 -21.44
C GLN A 73 -17.00 -7.01 -20.52
N ALA A 74 -15.70 -7.21 -20.28
CA ALA A 74 -14.89 -6.29 -19.49
C ALA A 74 -14.81 -4.90 -20.16
N GLN A 75 -14.67 -4.84 -21.48
CA GLN A 75 -14.70 -3.59 -22.23
C GLN A 75 -16.06 -2.89 -22.15
N GLU A 76 -17.17 -3.63 -22.22
CA GLU A 76 -18.52 -3.08 -22.04
C GLU A 76 -18.72 -2.53 -20.62
N ALA A 77 -18.27 -3.27 -19.60
CA ALA A 77 -18.34 -2.84 -18.21
C ALA A 77 -17.49 -1.59 -17.94
N GLN A 78 -16.32 -1.48 -18.56
CA GLN A 78 -15.47 -0.29 -18.49
C GLN A 78 -16.13 0.90 -19.20
N ALA A 79 -16.72 0.69 -20.38
CA ALA A 79 -17.47 1.73 -21.10
C ALA A 79 -18.72 2.20 -20.34
N ALA A 80 -19.35 1.30 -19.57
CA ALA A 80 -20.47 1.61 -18.67
C ALA A 80 -20.03 2.28 -17.35
N GLY A 81 -18.72 2.40 -17.09
CA GLY A 81 -18.17 2.97 -15.86
C GLY A 81 -18.36 2.09 -14.62
N GLN A 82 -18.60 0.80 -14.80
CA GLN A 82 -18.75 -0.16 -13.71
C GLN A 82 -17.40 -0.67 -13.18
N VAL A 83 -16.37 -0.63 -14.03
CA VAL A 83 -15.00 -1.04 -13.72
C VAL A 83 -14.06 0.08 -14.19
N ASN A 84 -13.09 0.45 -13.35
CA ASN A 84 -12.13 1.49 -13.68
C ASN A 84 -11.02 0.93 -14.57
N ASP A 85 -10.38 -0.14 -14.11
CA ASP A 85 -9.21 -0.75 -14.73
C ASP A 85 -9.36 -2.28 -14.78
N VAL A 86 -8.78 -2.89 -15.80
CA VAL A 86 -8.79 -4.33 -16.03
C VAL A 86 -7.39 -4.78 -16.43
N ALA A 87 -6.94 -5.89 -15.83
CA ALA A 87 -5.78 -6.64 -16.28
C ALA A 87 -6.23 -8.05 -16.66
N TYR A 88 -5.59 -8.58 -17.70
CA TYR A 88 -5.86 -9.91 -18.20
C TYR A 88 -4.63 -10.79 -17.97
N LEU A 89 -4.84 -11.99 -17.44
CA LEU A 89 -3.83 -13.03 -17.35
C LEU A 89 -4.34 -14.26 -18.09
N ARG A 90 -3.49 -14.82 -18.94
CA ARG A 90 -3.80 -16.00 -19.74
C ARG A 90 -2.66 -17.01 -19.60
N ASP A 91 -3.03 -18.28 -19.52
CA ASP A 91 -2.06 -19.36 -19.66
C ASP A 91 -1.67 -19.51 -21.14
N ALA A 92 -0.39 -19.27 -21.44
CA ALA A 92 0.19 -19.43 -22.78
C ALA A 92 0.81 -20.82 -22.99
N GLY A 93 0.75 -21.70 -21.98
CA GLY A 93 1.21 -23.08 -22.06
C GLY A 93 2.58 -23.28 -21.40
N PHE A 94 3.39 -24.17 -21.97
CA PHE A 94 4.68 -24.55 -21.39
C PHE A 94 5.81 -24.39 -22.40
N GLY A 95 6.92 -23.82 -21.94
CA GLY A 95 8.17 -23.78 -22.69
C GLY A 95 8.93 -25.10 -22.59
N GLU A 96 9.46 -25.57 -23.72
CA GLU A 96 10.42 -26.68 -23.74
C GLU A 96 11.77 -26.21 -23.18
N LEU A 97 12.33 -26.99 -22.25
CA LEU A 97 13.59 -26.67 -21.57
C LEU A 97 14.68 -27.66 -21.99
N THR A 98 15.90 -27.16 -22.19
CA THR A 98 17.08 -28.02 -22.37
C THR A 98 17.39 -28.79 -21.09
N GLU A 99 18.15 -29.90 -21.19
CA GLU A 99 18.54 -30.71 -20.02
C GLU A 99 19.25 -29.87 -18.94
N GLN A 100 20.09 -28.92 -19.35
CA GLN A 100 20.79 -28.04 -18.41
C GLN A 100 19.82 -27.10 -17.67
N GLN A 101 18.81 -26.56 -18.36
CA GLN A 101 17.79 -25.70 -17.75
C GLN A 101 16.86 -26.49 -16.82
N GLN A 102 16.54 -27.74 -17.17
CA GLN A 102 15.68 -28.58 -16.34
C GLN A 102 16.29 -28.87 -14.96
N ASN A 103 17.62 -28.96 -14.87
CA ASN A 103 18.32 -29.11 -13.60
C ASN A 103 18.17 -27.88 -12.66
N SER A 104 17.86 -26.70 -13.20
CA SER A 104 17.69 -25.47 -12.41
C SER A 104 16.22 -25.10 -12.21
N PHE A 105 15.39 -25.22 -13.25
CA PHE A 105 14.01 -24.72 -13.26
C PHE A 105 12.95 -25.82 -13.13
N GLY A 106 13.35 -27.09 -13.12
CA GLY A 106 12.44 -28.23 -13.14
C GLY A 106 12.01 -28.61 -14.56
N ARG A 107 11.04 -29.51 -14.67
CA ARG A 107 10.74 -30.19 -15.94
C ARG A 107 10.06 -29.32 -16.99
N TYR A 108 9.25 -28.35 -16.57
CA TYR A 108 8.50 -27.46 -17.46
C TYR A 108 8.43 -26.06 -16.86
N LEU A 109 8.49 -25.04 -17.72
CA LEU A 109 8.25 -23.65 -17.34
C LEU A 109 6.90 -23.21 -17.90
N ARG A 110 5.99 -22.77 -17.02
CA ARG A 110 4.68 -22.21 -17.46
C ARG A 110 4.91 -20.82 -18.04
N LEU A 111 4.33 -20.58 -19.19
CA LEU A 111 4.28 -19.29 -19.84
C LEU A 111 2.91 -18.67 -19.55
N ALA A 112 2.91 -17.45 -19.05
CA ALA A 112 1.71 -16.65 -18.90
C ALA A 112 1.82 -15.45 -19.83
N ASP A 113 0.73 -15.19 -20.55
CA ASP A 113 0.53 -13.97 -21.30
C ASP A 113 -0.31 -13.01 -20.44
N PHE A 114 -0.04 -11.72 -20.55
CA PHE A 114 -0.77 -10.71 -19.82
C PHE A 114 -0.93 -9.42 -20.60
N SER A 115 -1.99 -8.69 -20.29
CA SER A 115 -2.31 -7.41 -20.91
C SER A 115 -2.97 -6.48 -19.90
N GLY A 116 -2.81 -5.17 -20.10
CA GLY A 116 -3.28 -4.13 -19.17
C GLY A 116 -2.28 -3.83 -18.05
N ASP A 117 -2.72 -3.06 -17.05
CA ASP A 117 -1.88 -2.61 -15.93
C ASP A 117 -1.73 -3.69 -14.85
N ILE A 118 -0.96 -4.72 -15.16
CA ILE A 118 -0.72 -5.84 -14.23
C ILE A 118 0.23 -5.48 -13.07
N GLU A 119 1.08 -4.47 -13.25
CA GLU A 119 2.01 -4.01 -12.21
C GLU A 119 1.27 -3.38 -11.03
N THR A 120 0.22 -2.61 -11.30
CA THR A 120 -0.57 -1.93 -10.26
C THR A 120 -1.73 -2.80 -9.78
N LEU A 121 -2.42 -3.48 -10.70
CA LEU A 121 -3.59 -4.28 -10.33
C LEU A 121 -3.21 -5.57 -9.61
N CYS A 122 -2.17 -6.27 -10.06
CA CYS A 122 -1.78 -7.58 -9.52
C CYS A 122 -0.43 -7.56 -8.77
N SER A 123 0.19 -6.38 -8.63
CA SER A 123 1.53 -6.21 -8.05
C SER A 123 2.63 -7.07 -8.69
N LEU A 124 2.52 -7.34 -9.99
CA LEU A 124 3.48 -8.17 -10.70
C LEU A 124 4.66 -7.33 -11.17
N ARG A 125 5.72 -7.27 -10.35
CA ARG A 125 6.91 -6.43 -10.62
C ARG A 125 8.15 -7.28 -10.87
N PRO A 126 8.94 -6.98 -11.90
CA PRO A 126 10.21 -7.66 -12.11
C PRO A 126 11.17 -7.28 -10.97
N SER A 127 11.86 -8.27 -10.40
CA SER A 127 12.93 -8.02 -9.42
C SER A 127 14.10 -7.27 -10.06
N GLU A 128 14.33 -7.50 -11.35
CA GLU A 128 15.36 -6.86 -12.17
C GLU A 128 14.85 -6.66 -13.59
N GLY A 129 15.24 -5.56 -14.23
CA GLY A 129 14.86 -5.25 -15.61
C GLY A 129 13.53 -4.51 -15.73
N ARG A 130 12.83 -4.73 -16.85
CA ARG A 130 11.52 -4.12 -17.16
C ARG A 130 10.56 -5.18 -17.66
N LEU A 131 9.26 -4.94 -17.50
CA LEU A 131 8.25 -5.78 -18.13
C LEU A 131 8.33 -5.69 -19.67
N PRO A 132 7.81 -6.72 -20.38
CA PRO A 132 7.65 -6.69 -21.83
C PRO A 132 6.70 -5.55 -22.25
N GLU A 133 7.05 -4.85 -23.34
CA GLU A 133 6.21 -3.84 -24.02
C GLU A 133 5.39 -4.48 -25.16
#